data_AF-A0A0D5ZDF7-F1
#
_entry.id   AF-A0A0D5ZDF7-F1
#
_cell.length_a   1.000
_cell.length_b   1.000
_cell.length_c   1.000
_cell.angle_alpha   90.00
_cell.angle_beta   90.00
_cell.angle_gamma   90.00
#
_symmetry.space_group_name_H-M   'P 1'
#
loop_
_entity.id
_entity.type
_entity.pdbx_description
1 polymer ?
#
loop_
_entity_poly.entity_id
_entity_poly.type
_entity_poly.pdbx_seq_one_letter_code
_entity_poly.pdbx_strand_id
1 'polypeptide(L)'
;MEGQIFVGIIEDWIKGLTKKPRGKEKVEKIDPDTPDSLLQPEDLQHFKSWLSLALRVTDVWSEGISVSPEEVVFSSAVRKTHSRLLKALSMFTDKELLDLFGPERANLIRGVANDVSYKASSTGNILLHSSPDMA
;
A
#
# COMPACT_ATOMS: atom_id res chain seq x y z
N MET A 1 15.95 -2.93 -13.75
CA MET A 1 16.46 -3.27 -12.39
C MET A 1 16.19 -2.13 -11.41
N GLU A 2 16.50 -0.87 -11.74
CA GLU A 2 16.33 0.25 -10.78
C GLU A 2 14.88 0.59 -10.46
N GLY A 3 13.93 0.37 -11.37
CA GLY A 3 12.50 0.51 -11.03
C GLY A 3 12.05 -0.42 -9.90
N GLN A 4 12.59 -1.65 -9.84
CA GLN A 4 12.32 -2.57 -8.73
C GLN A 4 13.01 -2.11 -7.43
N ILE A 5 14.20 -1.52 -7.54
CA ILE A 5 14.90 -0.93 -6.40
C ILE A 5 14.11 0.25 -5.82
N PHE A 6 13.59 1.13 -6.68
CA PHE A 6 12.76 2.26 -6.26
C PHE A 6 11.52 1.82 -5.48
N VAL A 7 10.81 0.80 -5.99
CA VAL A 7 9.66 0.22 -5.28
C VAL A 7 10.08 -0.45 -3.97
N GLY A 8 11.23 -1.13 -3.96
CA GLY A 8 11.82 -1.70 -2.74
C GLY A 8 12.10 -0.65 -1.66
N ILE A 9 12.63 0.52 -2.03
CA ILE A 9 12.86 1.64 -1.10
C ILE A 9 11.54 2.12 -0.49
N ILE A 10 10.48 2.23 -1.31
CA ILE A 10 9.14 2.62 -0.83
C ILE A 10 8.63 1.58 0.18
N GLU A 11 8.74 0.28 -0.13
CA GLU A 11 8.29 -0.78 0.78
C GLU A 11 9.11 -0.83 2.09
N ASP A 12 10.41 -0.61 2.03
CA ASP A 12 11.26 -0.57 3.22
C ASP A 12 10.95 0.65 4.10
N TRP A 13 10.61 1.78 3.49
CA TRP A 13 10.15 2.95 4.24
C TRP A 13 8.81 2.68 4.94
N ILE A 14 7.83 2.09 4.24
CA ILE A 14 6.53 1.67 4.82
C ILE A 14 6.75 0.68 5.98
N LYS A 15 7.65 -0.28 5.79
CA LYS A 15 8.04 -1.26 6.82
C LYS A 15 8.72 -0.62 8.03
N GLY A 16 9.48 0.46 7.81
CA GLY A 16 10.08 1.26 8.88
C GLY A 16 9.04 1.93 9.76
N LEU A 17 7.89 2.31 9.21
CA LEU A 17 6.78 2.87 9.99
C LEU A 17 6.08 1.81 10.84
N THR A 18 5.84 0.61 10.29
CA THR A 18 5.12 -0.45 11.01
C THR A 18 5.95 -1.14 12.10
N LYS A 19 7.28 -1.00 12.06
CA LYS A 19 8.20 -1.66 13.00
C LYS A 19 8.57 -0.88 14.25
N LYS A 20 8.22 0.41 14.40
CA LYS A 20 8.58 1.17 15.62
C LYS A 20 7.67 0.75 16.79
N PRO A 21 8.13 -0.07 17.75
CA PRO A 21 7.34 -0.37 18.94
C PRO A 21 7.55 0.80 19.90
N ARG A 22 6.62 1.75 19.94
CA ARG A 22 6.72 2.89 20.87
C ARG A 22 5.86 2.59 22.10
N GLY A 23 6.53 2.19 23.18
CA GLY A 23 6.09 2.41 24.58
C GLY A 23 4.86 1.65 25.07
N LYS A 24 5.08 0.59 25.86
CA LYS A 24 4.18 0.04 26.90
C LYS A 24 2.66 0.16 26.66
N GLU A 25 2.16 -0.40 25.57
CA GLU A 25 0.75 -0.79 25.49
C GLU A 25 0.70 -2.28 25.16
N LYS A 26 -0.15 -3.02 25.88
CA LYS A 26 -0.24 -4.48 25.76
C LYS A 26 -0.42 -4.85 24.29
N VAL A 27 0.58 -5.52 23.74
CA VAL A 27 0.54 -6.08 22.39
C VAL A 27 -0.44 -7.24 22.41
N GLU A 28 -1.73 -6.95 22.23
CA GLU A 28 -2.59 -7.90 21.55
C GLU A 28 -1.99 -8.11 20.15
N LYS A 29 -1.99 -9.36 19.68
CA LYS A 29 -1.44 -9.74 18.39
C LYS A 29 -2.28 -9.09 17.28
N ILE A 30 -1.99 -7.83 16.98
CA ILE A 30 -2.61 -7.11 15.88
C ILE A 30 -1.93 -7.59 14.60
N ASP A 31 -2.76 -8.13 13.71
CA ASP A 31 -2.35 -8.66 12.42
C ASP A 31 -1.59 -7.56 11.64
N PRO A 32 -0.36 -7.81 11.13
CA PRO A 32 0.37 -6.84 10.30
C PRO A 32 -0.44 -6.40 9.06
N ASP A 33 -1.52 -7.11 8.74
CA ASP A 33 -2.45 -6.82 7.66
C ASP A 33 -3.58 -5.83 8.01
N THR A 34 -3.71 -5.33 9.24
CA THR A 34 -4.65 -4.23 9.55
C THR A 34 -4.04 -2.84 9.26
N PRO A 35 -4.61 -1.99 8.38
CA PRO A 35 -4.02 -0.72 7.97
C PRO A 35 -4.13 0.42 8.99
N ASP A 36 -5.24 0.50 9.72
CA ASP A 36 -5.55 1.67 10.54
C ASP A 36 -4.86 1.67 11.90
N SER A 37 -4.42 0.52 12.41
CA SER A 37 -3.95 0.41 13.80
C SER A 37 -2.46 0.69 14.00
N LEU A 38 -1.65 0.88 12.95
CA LEU A 38 -0.19 0.97 13.08
C LEU A 38 0.42 2.31 12.64
N LEU A 39 -0.28 3.13 11.86
CA LEU A 39 0.27 4.40 11.38
C LEU A 39 -0.37 5.56 12.14
N GLN A 40 0.42 6.26 12.94
CA GLN A 40 -0.03 7.53 13.49
C GLN A 40 -0.32 8.50 12.32
N PRO A 41 -1.35 9.36 12.43
CA PRO A 41 -1.71 10.31 11.37
C PRO A 41 -0.53 11.14 10.87
N GLU A 42 0.38 11.49 11.76
CA GLU A 42 1.62 12.24 11.47
C GLU A 42 2.60 11.44 10.60
N ASP A 43 2.82 10.15 10.92
CA ASP A 43 3.69 9.26 10.15
C ASP A 43 3.12 8.98 8.75
N LEU A 44 1.79 8.86 8.64
CA LEU A 44 1.10 8.74 7.36
C LEU A 44 1.21 10.03 6.53
N GLN A 45 1.06 11.20 7.14
CA GLN A 45 1.23 12.47 6.43
C GLN A 45 2.66 12.64 5.91
N HIS A 46 3.66 12.31 6.73
CA HIS A 46 5.06 12.30 6.30
C HIS A 46 5.31 11.33 5.14
N PHE A 47 4.69 10.14 5.16
CA PHE A 47 4.77 9.21 4.04
C PHE A 47 4.23 9.83 2.75
N LYS A 48 3.03 10.41 2.81
CA LYS A 48 2.36 11.01 1.65
C LYS A 48 3.21 12.13 1.05
N SER A 49 3.75 13.00 1.89
CA SER A 49 4.65 14.07 1.45
C SER A 49 5.95 13.52 0.86
N TRP A 50 6.56 12.53 1.51
CA TRP A 50 7.80 11.90 1.01
C TRP A 50 7.57 11.21 -0.34
N LEU A 51 6.50 10.42 -0.49
CA LEU A 51 6.18 9.73 -1.73
C LEU A 51 5.91 10.73 -2.86
N SER A 52 5.13 11.77 -2.58
CA SER A 52 4.87 12.84 -3.56
C SER A 52 6.15 13.51 -4.05
N LEU A 53 7.08 13.80 -3.14
CA LEU A 53 8.38 14.37 -3.49
C LEU A 53 9.22 13.36 -4.29
N ALA A 54 9.32 12.12 -3.83
CA ALA A 54 10.10 11.07 -4.47
C ALA A 54 9.65 10.84 -5.92
N LEU A 55 8.34 10.81 -6.17
CA LEU A 55 7.79 10.71 -7.52
C LEU A 55 8.15 11.90 -8.42
N ARG A 56 8.34 13.10 -7.86
CA ARG A 56 8.67 14.30 -8.66
C ARG A 56 10.15 14.47 -8.96
N VAL A 57 11.03 14.01 -8.06
CA VAL A 57 12.46 14.34 -8.11
C VAL A 57 13.37 13.14 -8.42
N THR A 58 12.82 11.93 -8.44
CA THR A 58 13.63 10.72 -8.68
C THR A 58 13.64 10.39 -10.15
N ASP A 59 14.84 10.40 -10.74
CA ASP A 59 15.05 9.81 -12.06
C ASP A 59 15.22 8.30 -11.91
N VAL A 60 14.31 7.52 -12.50
CA VAL A 60 14.35 6.05 -12.45
C VAL A 60 14.74 5.53 -13.83
N TRP A 61 15.76 4.67 -13.89
CA TRP A 61 16.19 4.07 -15.15
C TRP A 61 15.87 2.58 -15.21
N SER A 62 15.40 2.12 -16.36
CA SER A 62 15.22 0.70 -16.63
C SER A 62 15.84 0.37 -17.98
N GLU A 63 16.83 -0.52 -17.98
CA GLU A 63 17.48 -1.01 -19.21
C GLU A 63 18.05 0.12 -20.08
N GLY A 64 18.56 1.17 -19.44
CA GLY A 64 19.12 2.34 -20.12
C GLY A 64 18.09 3.36 -20.61
N ILE A 65 16.80 3.14 -20.32
CA ILE A 65 15.70 4.05 -20.67
C ILE A 65 15.22 4.74 -19.39
N SER A 66 15.05 6.05 -19.45
CA SER A 66 14.40 6.82 -18.37
C SER A 66 12.92 6.45 -18.32
N VAL A 67 12.46 6.05 -17.14
CA VAL A 67 11.07 5.69 -16.88
C VAL A 67 10.52 6.61 -15.80
N SER A 68 9.28 7.07 -15.98
CA SER A 68 8.61 7.88 -14.96
C SER A 68 8.46 7.06 -13.67
N PRO A 69 8.87 7.60 -12.51
CA PRO A 69 8.69 6.92 -11.22
C PRO A 69 7.20 6.67 -10.93
N GLU A 70 6.29 7.53 -11.40
CA GLU A 70 4.85 7.31 -11.31
C GLU A 70 4.43 6.06 -12.09
N GLU A 71 4.96 5.86 -13.29
CA GLU A 71 4.69 4.66 -14.11
C GLU A 71 5.22 3.40 -13.43
N VAL A 72 6.39 3.46 -12.81
CA VAL A 72 6.98 2.33 -12.06
C VAL A 72 6.08 1.93 -10.88
N VAL A 73 5.61 2.92 -10.10
CA VAL A 73 4.71 2.68 -8.97
C VAL A 73 3.34 2.21 -9.43
N PHE A 74 2.78 2.82 -10.48
CA PHE A 74 1.51 2.43 -11.09
C PHE A 74 1.55 0.99 -11.60
N SER A 75 2.54 0.63 -12.42
CA SER A 75 2.72 -0.71 -12.96
C SER A 75 2.85 -1.75 -11.83
N SER A 76 3.56 -1.40 -10.75
CA SER A 76 3.72 -2.27 -9.58
C SER A 76 2.41 -2.46 -8.81
N ALA A 77 1.62 -1.39 -8.66
CA ALA A 77 0.31 -1.45 -8.03
C ALA A 77 -0.66 -2.33 -8.86
N VAL A 78 -0.79 -2.08 -10.16
CA VAL A 78 -1.71 -2.83 -11.04
C VAL A 78 -1.35 -4.31 -11.12
N ARG A 79 -0.06 -4.65 -11.14
CA ARG A 79 0.41 -6.05 -11.15
C ARG A 79 0.26 -6.75 -9.80
N LYS A 80 -0.14 -6.03 -8.75
CA LYS A 80 -0.32 -6.55 -7.38
C LYS A 80 0.95 -7.24 -6.83
N THR A 81 2.13 -6.80 -7.25
CA THR A 81 3.40 -7.42 -6.84
C THR A 81 3.88 -6.95 -5.47
N HIS A 82 3.38 -5.81 -4.98
CA HIS A 82 3.78 -5.19 -3.71
C HIS A 82 2.56 -4.86 -2.84
N SER A 83 2.18 -5.78 -1.96
CA SER A 83 0.98 -5.65 -1.12
C SER A 83 1.07 -4.47 -0.15
N ARG A 84 2.26 -4.14 0.36
CA ARG A 84 2.45 -2.98 1.26
C ARG A 84 2.27 -1.67 0.52
N LEU A 85 2.81 -1.57 -0.70
CA LEU A 85 2.61 -0.41 -1.56
C LEU A 85 1.12 -0.20 -1.84
N LEU A 86 0.40 -1.24 -2.23
CA LEU A 86 -1.05 -1.16 -2.49
C LEU A 86 -1.86 -0.73 -1.28
N LYS A 87 -1.52 -1.28 -0.11
CA LYS A 87 -2.13 -0.91 1.16
C LYS A 87 -1.80 0.52 1.57
N ALA A 88 -0.61 1.02 1.26
CA ALA A 88 -0.26 2.41 1.53
C ALA A 88 -0.97 3.37 0.56
N LEU A 89 -1.11 2.98 -0.72
CA LEU A 89 -1.87 3.73 -1.72
C LEU A 89 -3.38 3.78 -1.40
N SER A 90 -3.95 2.76 -0.76
CA SER A 90 -5.36 2.80 -0.34
C SER A 90 -5.67 3.89 0.69
N MET A 91 -4.65 4.33 1.45
CA MET A 91 -4.77 5.40 2.45
C MET A 91 -4.73 6.82 1.84
N PHE A 92 -4.47 6.95 0.54
CA PHE A 92 -4.56 8.22 -0.16
C PHE A 92 -6.03 8.53 -0.50
N THR A 93 -6.41 9.78 -0.37
CA THR A 93 -7.71 10.29 -0.84
C THR A 93 -7.76 10.28 -2.36
N ASP A 94 -8.97 10.34 -2.94
CA ASP A 94 -9.12 10.33 -4.40
C ASP A 94 -8.38 11.51 -5.01
N LYS A 95 -8.49 12.68 -4.39
CA LYS A 95 -7.77 13.89 -4.81
C LYS A 95 -6.26 13.68 -4.80
N GLU A 96 -5.70 13.11 -3.73
CA GLU A 96 -4.25 12.89 -3.66
C GLU A 96 -3.77 11.89 -4.73
N LEU A 97 -4.53 10.83 -5.01
CA LEU A 97 -4.19 9.89 -6.09
C LEU A 97 -4.29 10.55 -7.46
N LEU A 98 -5.31 11.37 -7.69
CA LEU A 98 -5.48 12.15 -8.92
C LEU A 98 -4.30 13.11 -9.15
N ASP A 99 -3.88 13.81 -8.09
CA ASP A 99 -2.76 14.76 -8.14
C ASP A 99 -1.42 14.07 -8.40
N LEU A 100 -1.26 12.80 -7.99
CA LEU A 100 -0.02 12.04 -8.17
C LEU A 100 0.06 11.27 -9.49
N PHE A 101 -1.03 10.65 -9.92
CA PHE A 101 -1.01 9.71 -11.05
C PHE A 101 -1.87 10.15 -12.24
N GLY A 102 -2.70 11.19 -12.08
CA GLY A 102 -3.69 11.60 -13.07
C GLY A 102 -4.97 10.76 -13.05
N PRO A 103 -6.01 11.19 -13.78
CA PRO A 103 -7.37 10.63 -13.70
C PRO A 103 -7.47 9.16 -14.05
N GLU A 104 -6.83 8.73 -15.14
CA GLU A 104 -6.92 7.35 -15.61
C GLU A 104 -6.26 6.37 -14.64
N ARG A 105 -5.04 6.68 -14.20
CA ARG A 105 -4.25 5.81 -13.32
C ARG A 105 -4.79 5.78 -11.89
N ALA A 106 -5.27 6.91 -11.37
CA ALA A 106 -5.84 6.98 -10.02
C ALA A 106 -7.07 6.06 -9.86
N ASN A 107 -7.97 6.05 -10.85
CA ASN A 107 -9.15 5.19 -10.85
C ASN A 107 -8.77 3.70 -10.84
N LEU A 108 -7.77 3.32 -11.64
CA LEU A 108 -7.28 1.95 -11.70
C LEU A 108 -6.61 1.53 -10.38
N ILE A 109 -5.74 2.37 -9.82
CA ILE A 109 -5.11 2.13 -8.51
C ILE A 109 -6.18 1.94 -7.44
N ARG A 110 -7.21 2.79 -7.41
CA ARG A 110 -8.31 2.70 -6.43
C ARG A 110 -9.06 1.37 -6.57
N GLY A 111 -9.41 0.97 -7.79
CA GLY A 111 -10.07 -0.31 -8.04
C GLY A 111 -9.23 -1.50 -7.55
N VAL A 112 -7.92 -1.49 -7.84
CA VAL A 112 -6.98 -2.55 -7.45
C VAL A 112 -6.76 -2.58 -5.93
N ALA A 113 -6.60 -1.41 -5.29
CA ALA A 113 -6.40 -1.30 -3.86
C ALA A 113 -7.62 -1.78 -3.05
N ASN A 114 -8.82 -1.48 -3.53
CA ASN A 114 -10.07 -1.94 -2.92
C ASN A 114 -10.26 -3.46 -3.02
N ASP A 115 -9.92 -4.07 -4.17
CA ASP A 115 -9.98 -5.53 -4.36
C ASP A 115 -9.04 -6.28 -3.40
N VAL A 116 -7.85 -5.73 -3.14
CA VAL A 116 -6.89 -6.32 -2.19
C VAL A 116 -7.34 -6.16 -0.73
N SER A 117 -7.93 -5.02 -0.38
CA SER A 117 -8.54 -4.82 0.95
C SER A 117 -9.70 -5.79 1.22
N TYR A 118 -10.49 -6.10 0.18
CA TYR A 118 -11.60 -7.04 0.28
C TYR A 118 -11.11 -8.48 0.52
N LYS A 119 -10.06 -8.92 -0.19
CA LYS A 119 -9.48 -10.26 0.01
C LYS A 119 -8.81 -10.42 1.37
N ALA A 120 -8.19 -9.36 1.91
CA ALA A 120 -7.67 -9.38 3.28
C ALA A 120 -8.79 -9.56 4.32
N SER A 121 -9.94 -8.90 4.13
CA SER A 121 -11.11 -9.05 5.02
C SER A 121 -11.79 -10.41 4.92
N SER A 122 -11.86 -11.03 3.73
CA SER A 122 -12.49 -12.34 3.56
C SER A 122 -11.68 -13.52 4.10
N THR A 123 -10.41 -13.32 4.48
CA THR A 123 -9.59 -14.39 5.08
C THR A 123 -9.82 -14.52 6.59
N GLY A 124 -10.61 -13.61 7.19
CA GLY A 124 -10.91 -13.57 8.62
C GLY A 124 -12.23 -14.21 9.04
N ASN A 125 -12.97 -14.92 8.17
CA ASN A 125 -14.19 -15.60 8.59
C ASN A 125 -14.56 -16.81 7.70
N ILE A 126 -13.92 -17.95 7.97
CA ILE A 126 -14.52 -19.26 7.68
C ILE A 126 -14.76 -19.96 9.02
N LEU A 127 -15.62 -19.37 9.85
CA LEU A 127 -16.39 -20.15 10.81
C LEU A 127 -17.40 -20.95 9.97
N LEU A 128 -17.07 -22.22 9.74
CA LEU A 128 -17.98 -23.23 9.25
C LEU A 128 -19.20 -23.27 10.17
N HIS A 129 -20.26 -22.54 9.80
CA HIS A 129 -21.60 -22.89 10.24
C HIS A 129 -21.98 -24.18 9.50
N SER A 130 -21.64 -25.31 10.12
CA SER A 130 -22.29 -26.58 9.82
C SER A 130 -23.78 -26.41 10.07
N SER A 131 -24.56 -26.52 8.99
CA SER A 131 -26.00 -26.69 9.04
C SER A 131 -26.39 -27.76 10.07
N PRO A 132 -27.43 -27.56 10.89
CA PRO A 132 -27.98 -28.65 11.67
C PRO A 132 -28.67 -29.60 10.70
N ASP A 133 -28.13 -30.82 10.61
CA ASP A 133 -28.79 -31.95 9.96
C ASP A 133 -30.15 -32.18 10.62
N MET A 134 -31.19 -32.27 9.80
CA MET A 134 -32.51 -32.72 10.21
C MET A 134 -32.43 -34.20 10.61
N ALA A 135 -32.86 -34.52 11.83
CA ALA A 135 -33.29 -35.85 12.22
C ALA A 135 -34.48 -35.72 13.19
#